data_AF-A0A932VJC5-F1
#
_entry.id   AF-A0A932VJC5-F1
#
_cell.length_a   1.000
_cell.length_b   1.000
_cell.length_c   1.000
_cell.angle_alpha   90.00
_cell.angle_beta   90.00
_cell.angle_gamma   90.00
#
_symmetry.space_group_name_H-M   'P 1'
#
loop_
_entity.id
_entity.type
_entity.pdbx_description
1 polymer ?
#
loop_
_entity_poly.entity_id
_entity_poly.type
_entity_poly.pdbx_seq_one_letter_code
_entity_poly.pdbx_strand_id
1 'polypeptide(L)'
;MKTQDESGIDLYDELKIWQTVLKKLPQLSYAGDEVLQTPCRLITPEDFSSGRVTKWFDLMRNTLKTYRQITGFGRGLAANQVGINTQIIVTYVDDAFRAYINPTIIEQSEDKAVYGELCISLGLLMGDIVRPVEVTVESLDVYGKKQQEHAMGIMSRLLQHEIAHLRGQLCLDEAMPASLRIIRHGQAEVFGQKLKLLREMRVEI
;
A
#
# COMPACT_ATOMS: atom_id res chain seq x y z
N MET A 1 18.58 -28.42 -3.92
CA MET A 1 19.48 -27.69 -4.82
C MET A 1 19.22 -26.21 -4.60
N LYS A 2 20.10 -25.50 -3.89
CA LYS A 2 19.94 -24.06 -3.63
C LYS A 2 20.26 -23.32 -4.91
N THR A 3 19.26 -22.72 -5.55
CA THR A 3 19.48 -21.78 -6.65
C THR A 3 19.73 -20.42 -6.01
N GLN A 4 20.97 -20.19 -5.56
CA GLN A 4 21.39 -18.84 -5.20
C GLN A 4 21.49 -18.04 -6.49
N ASP A 5 20.60 -17.06 -6.67
CA ASP A 5 20.86 -15.99 -7.63
C ASP A 5 21.89 -15.01 -7.01
N GLU A 6 22.49 -14.19 -7.86
CA GLU A 6 23.62 -13.31 -7.54
C GLU A 6 23.31 -12.24 -6.47
N SER A 7 22.07 -12.16 -5.96
CA SER A 7 21.64 -11.26 -4.89
C SER A 7 21.83 -11.84 -3.47
N GLY A 8 22.11 -13.15 -3.35
CA GLY A 8 22.41 -13.80 -2.08
C GLY A 8 21.19 -14.06 -1.17
N ILE A 9 19.97 -13.81 -1.62
CA ILE A 9 18.74 -14.13 -0.88
C ILE A 9 17.99 -15.25 -1.60
N ASP A 10 17.88 -16.40 -0.93
CA ASP A 10 17.18 -17.58 -1.43
C ASP A 10 15.67 -17.32 -1.41
N LEU A 11 14.93 -17.69 -2.47
CA LEU A 11 13.46 -17.69 -2.52
C LEU A 11 12.84 -18.33 -1.26
N TYR A 12 13.56 -19.29 -0.68
CA TYR A 12 13.22 -19.94 0.57
C TYR A 12 13.07 -18.97 1.76
N ASP A 13 13.91 -17.93 1.85
CA ASP A 13 13.85 -16.95 2.93
C ASP A 13 12.68 -15.97 2.74
N GLU A 14 12.36 -15.60 1.50
CA GLU A 14 11.14 -14.83 1.18
C GLU A 14 9.88 -15.60 1.58
N LEU A 15 9.82 -16.90 1.27
CA LEU A 15 8.70 -17.76 1.66
C LEU A 15 8.54 -17.82 3.19
N LYS A 16 9.63 -17.84 3.97
CA LYS A 16 9.55 -17.80 5.45
C LYS A 16 8.98 -16.48 5.97
N ILE A 17 9.34 -15.35 5.36
CA ILE A 17 8.78 -14.05 5.73
C ILE A 17 7.27 -14.08 5.51
N TRP A 18 6.80 -14.54 4.35
CA TRP A 18 5.38 -14.62 4.05
C TRP A 18 4.63 -15.61 4.94
N GLN A 19 5.21 -16.78 5.22
CA GLN A 19 4.65 -17.73 6.20
C GLN A 19 4.53 -17.07 7.59
N THR A 20 5.50 -16.25 7.98
CA THR A 20 5.46 -15.52 9.25
C THR A 20 4.36 -14.46 9.24
N VAL A 21 4.21 -13.70 8.15
CA VAL A 21 3.12 -12.72 7.97
C VAL A 21 1.77 -13.41 8.09
N LEU A 22 1.52 -14.46 7.30
CA LEU A 22 0.26 -15.20 7.30
C LEU A 22 -0.08 -15.77 8.69
N LYS A 23 0.92 -16.28 9.42
CA LYS A 23 0.73 -16.81 10.77
C LYS A 23 0.46 -15.73 11.81
N LYS A 24 1.17 -14.60 11.75
CA LYS A 24 1.07 -13.54 12.77
C LYS A 24 -0.06 -12.54 12.50
N LEU A 25 -0.48 -12.41 11.25
CA LEU A 25 -1.47 -11.44 10.80
C LEU A 25 -2.57 -12.14 9.98
N PRO A 26 -3.29 -13.12 10.57
CA PRO A 26 -4.32 -13.88 9.87
C PRO A 26 -5.54 -13.03 9.48
N GLN A 27 -5.68 -11.83 10.05
CA GLN A 27 -6.73 -10.88 9.70
C GLN A 27 -6.49 -10.14 8.39
N LEU A 28 -5.27 -10.20 7.81
CA LEU A 28 -5.00 -9.54 6.54
C LEU A 28 -5.80 -10.19 5.41
N SER A 29 -6.44 -9.35 4.60
CA SER A 29 -7.14 -9.76 3.39
C SER A 29 -6.21 -9.63 2.18
N TYR A 30 -6.35 -10.55 1.23
CA TYR A 30 -5.53 -10.64 0.03
C TYR A 30 -6.39 -10.61 -1.23
N ALA A 31 -5.79 -10.30 -2.38
CA ALA A 31 -6.49 -10.28 -3.65
C ALA A 31 -7.26 -11.61 -3.87
N GLY A 32 -8.55 -11.47 -4.19
CA GLY A 32 -9.52 -12.56 -4.24
C GLY A 32 -10.58 -12.46 -3.13
N ASP A 33 -10.28 -11.81 -2.01
CA ASP A 33 -11.25 -11.56 -0.95
C ASP A 33 -12.25 -10.45 -1.35
N GLU A 34 -13.55 -10.74 -1.23
CA GLU A 34 -14.65 -9.83 -1.62
C GLU A 34 -14.58 -8.46 -0.91
N VAL A 35 -14.08 -8.42 0.33
CA VAL A 35 -13.93 -7.20 1.12
C VAL A 35 -13.00 -6.17 0.46
N LEU A 36 -12.06 -6.62 -0.38
CA LEU A 36 -11.15 -5.74 -1.12
C LEU A 36 -11.77 -5.19 -2.42
N GLN A 37 -12.90 -5.75 -2.86
CA GLN A 37 -13.60 -5.36 -4.10
C GLN A 37 -14.92 -4.62 -3.81
N THR A 38 -15.23 -4.41 -2.54
CA THR A 38 -16.47 -3.75 -2.10
C THR A 38 -16.16 -2.35 -1.57
N PRO A 39 -16.87 -1.30 -2.04
CA PRO A 39 -16.74 0.04 -1.49
C PRO A 39 -17.01 0.08 0.02
N CYS A 40 -16.16 0.79 0.75
CA CYS A 40 -16.21 0.87 2.20
C CYS A 40 -17.30 1.81 2.70
N ARG A 41 -18.04 1.39 3.73
CA ARG A 41 -19.07 2.22 4.39
C ARG A 41 -18.45 3.44 5.09
N LEU A 42 -19.11 4.59 5.00
CA LEU A 42 -18.77 5.77 5.80
C LEU A 42 -18.93 5.52 7.31
N ILE A 43 -18.00 6.06 8.09
CA ILE A 43 -18.06 6.12 9.55
C ILE A 43 -19.06 7.19 9.98
N THR A 44 -19.93 6.84 10.93
CA THR A 44 -20.98 7.71 11.48
C THR A 44 -20.63 8.21 12.88
N PRO A 45 -21.32 9.24 13.40
CA PRO A 45 -21.16 9.66 14.80
C PRO A 45 -21.36 8.53 15.82
N GLU A 46 -22.17 7.53 15.50
CA GLU A 46 -22.39 6.36 16.38
C GLU A 46 -21.18 5.41 16.42
N ASP A 47 -20.45 5.26 15.32
CA ASP A 47 -19.17 4.51 15.32
C ASP A 47 -18.14 5.18 16.27
N PHE A 48 -18.14 6.52 16.36
CA PHE A 48 -17.30 7.27 17.30
C PHE A 48 -17.78 7.10 18.75
N SER A 49 -19.06 7.37 19.03
CA SER A 49 -19.61 7.30 20.39
C SER A 49 -19.58 5.89 20.98
N SER A 50 -19.65 4.85 20.14
CA SER A 50 -19.49 3.45 20.57
C SER A 50 -18.03 3.05 20.85
N GLY A 51 -17.05 3.93 20.58
CA GLY A 51 -15.62 3.64 20.71
C GLY A 51 -15.09 2.64 19.68
N ARG A 52 -15.81 2.39 18.58
CA ARG A 52 -15.39 1.44 17.54
C ARG A 52 -14.22 1.98 16.74
N VAL A 53 -14.24 3.29 16.43
CA VAL A 53 -13.16 3.96 15.69
C VAL A 53 -11.80 3.76 16.36
N THR A 54 -11.70 3.99 17.66
CA THR A 54 -10.44 3.80 18.41
C THR A 54 -9.97 2.35 18.38
N LYS A 55 -10.89 1.38 18.54
CA LYS A 55 -10.57 -0.05 18.48
C LYS A 55 -10.06 -0.48 17.10
N TRP A 56 -10.71 -0.01 16.03
CA TRP A 56 -10.29 -0.28 14.66
C TRP A 56 -8.94 0.37 14.36
N PHE A 57 -8.74 1.62 14.77
CA PHE A 57 -7.46 2.31 14.65
C PHE A 57 -6.33 1.53 15.36
N ASP A 58 -6.53 1.10 16.60
CA ASP A 58 -5.52 0.35 17.34
C ASP A 58 -5.18 -0.99 16.68
N LEU A 59 -6.19 -1.72 16.18
CA LEU A 59 -5.99 -2.95 15.42
C LEU A 59 -5.16 -2.70 14.15
N MET A 60 -5.53 -1.70 13.36
CA MET A 60 -4.84 -1.35 12.11
C MET A 60 -3.42 -0.89 12.37
N ARG A 61 -3.21 -0.02 13.36
CA ARG A 61 -1.88 0.45 13.79
C ARG A 61 -0.99 -0.71 14.20
N ASN A 62 -1.50 -1.62 15.03
CA ASN A 62 -0.73 -2.78 15.50
C ASN A 62 -0.45 -3.78 14.37
N THR A 63 -1.40 -3.95 13.44
CA THR A 63 -1.22 -4.76 12.23
C THR A 63 -0.10 -4.19 11.36
N LEU A 64 -0.16 -2.91 11.02
CA LEU A 64 0.86 -2.25 10.20
C LEU A 64 2.23 -2.26 10.88
N LYS A 65 2.29 -2.00 12.19
CA LYS A 65 3.53 -2.11 12.98
C LYS A 65 4.14 -3.50 12.92
N THR A 66 3.33 -4.53 13.14
CA THR A 66 3.80 -5.93 13.11
C THR A 66 4.23 -6.34 11.72
N TYR A 67 3.50 -5.93 10.68
CA TYR A 67 3.87 -6.17 9.29
C TYR A 67 5.24 -5.56 8.98
N ARG A 68 5.45 -4.28 9.35
CA ARG A 68 6.74 -3.59 9.21
C ARG A 68 7.87 -4.30 9.95
N GLN A 69 7.62 -4.81 11.15
CA GLN A 69 8.62 -5.56 11.93
C GLN A 69 9.03 -6.87 11.27
N ILE A 70 8.13 -7.50 10.51
CA ILE A 70 8.41 -8.75 9.80
C ILE A 70 9.08 -8.49 8.44
N THR A 71 8.62 -7.48 7.69
CA THR A 71 8.99 -7.30 6.28
C THR A 71 9.94 -6.13 6.03
N GLY A 72 10.02 -5.15 6.93
CA GLY A 72 10.68 -3.86 6.70
C GLY A 72 9.86 -2.87 5.86
N PHE A 73 8.73 -3.28 5.31
CA PHE A 73 7.88 -2.51 4.39
C PHE A 73 6.47 -2.27 4.96
N GLY A 74 5.65 -1.50 4.24
CA GLY A 74 4.29 -1.14 4.62
C GLY A 74 4.25 0.25 5.27
N ARG A 75 3.64 1.22 4.59
CA ARG A 75 3.52 2.61 5.07
C ARG A 75 2.06 3.04 5.23
N GLY A 76 1.12 2.26 4.73
CA GLY A 76 -0.31 2.50 4.87
C GLY A 76 -1.05 1.17 5.00
N LEU A 77 -2.28 1.28 5.50
CA LEU A 77 -3.22 0.19 5.61
C LEU A 77 -4.64 0.77 5.61
N ALA A 78 -5.50 0.30 4.72
CA ALA A 78 -6.93 0.56 4.70
C ALA A 78 -7.71 -0.50 5.51
N ALA A 79 -8.83 -0.12 6.09
CA ALA A 79 -9.56 -0.98 7.03
C ALA A 79 -10.06 -2.30 6.40
N ASN A 80 -10.43 -2.27 5.11
CA ASN A 80 -10.86 -3.47 4.41
C ASN A 80 -9.73 -4.50 4.23
N GLN A 81 -8.46 -4.08 4.26
CA GLN A 81 -7.32 -5.00 4.27
C GLN A 81 -7.19 -5.79 5.57
N VAL A 82 -7.98 -5.47 6.60
CA VAL A 82 -8.10 -6.26 7.84
C VAL A 82 -9.54 -6.74 8.08
N GLY A 83 -10.33 -6.87 7.01
CA GLY A 83 -11.71 -7.37 7.06
C GLY A 83 -12.74 -6.38 7.61
N ILE A 84 -12.39 -5.10 7.79
CA ILE A 84 -13.30 -4.08 8.31
C ILE A 84 -13.82 -3.21 7.15
N ASN A 85 -15.10 -3.39 6.80
CA ASN A 85 -15.77 -2.60 5.77
C ASN A 85 -16.17 -1.20 6.32
N THR A 86 -15.19 -0.33 6.53
CA THR A 86 -15.38 1.08 6.91
C THR A 86 -14.28 1.98 6.37
N GLN A 87 -14.56 3.27 6.17
CA GLN A 87 -13.58 4.23 5.67
C GLN A 87 -12.59 4.72 6.75
N ILE A 88 -11.59 3.89 7.04
CA ILE A 88 -10.43 4.26 7.87
C ILE A 88 -9.15 3.91 7.10
N ILE A 89 -8.20 4.83 7.10
CA ILE A 89 -6.82 4.63 6.67
C ILE A 89 -5.89 4.87 7.86
N VAL A 90 -4.86 4.05 8.01
CA VAL A 90 -3.74 4.29 8.93
C VAL A 90 -2.44 4.38 8.14
N THR A 91 -1.69 5.45 8.32
CA THR A 91 -0.35 5.61 7.71
C THR A 91 0.75 5.59 8.78
N TYR A 92 1.97 5.26 8.36
CA TYR A 92 3.20 5.36 9.15
C TYR A 92 4.29 6.06 8.33
N VAL A 93 4.50 7.34 8.63
CA VAL A 93 5.45 8.24 7.96
C VAL A 93 6.12 9.09 9.03
N ASP A 94 7.42 9.36 8.87
CA ASP A 94 8.23 10.14 9.82
C ASP A 94 8.10 9.64 11.27
N ASP A 95 8.18 8.31 11.43
CA ASP A 95 8.05 7.58 12.68
C ASP A 95 6.73 7.81 13.46
N ALA A 96 5.71 8.36 12.81
CA ALA A 96 4.41 8.66 13.40
C ALA A 96 3.27 7.92 12.70
N PHE A 97 2.33 7.40 13.50
CA PHE A 97 1.07 6.87 12.98
C PHE A 97 0.03 7.98 12.87
N ARG A 98 -0.67 8.03 11.74
CA ARG A 98 -1.81 8.93 11.53
C ARG A 98 -3.03 8.15 11.06
N ALA A 99 -4.21 8.66 11.37
CA ALA A 99 -5.48 8.10 10.93
C ALA A 99 -6.23 9.11 10.06
N TYR A 100 -6.93 8.61 9.05
CA TYR A 100 -7.80 9.39 8.20
C TYR A 100 -9.13 8.66 8.11
N ILE A 101 -10.18 9.25 8.71
CA ILE A 101 -11.53 8.68 8.72
C ILE A 101 -12.40 9.44 7.74
N ASN A 102 -13.16 8.70 6.92
CA ASN A 102 -13.91 9.23 5.77
C ASN A 102 -13.07 10.15 4.87
N PRO A 103 -11.84 9.77 4.49
CA PRO A 103 -10.96 10.64 3.70
C PRO A 103 -11.52 10.89 2.30
N THR A 104 -11.46 12.14 1.86
CA THR A 104 -11.87 12.59 0.53
C THR A 104 -10.80 13.49 -0.06
N ILE A 105 -10.37 13.20 -1.29
CA ILE A 105 -9.53 14.12 -2.08
C ILE A 105 -10.42 15.27 -2.54
N ILE A 106 -10.13 16.49 -2.07
CA ILE A 106 -10.89 17.70 -2.41
C ILE A 106 -10.20 18.53 -3.48
N GLU A 107 -8.88 18.38 -3.65
CA GLU A 107 -8.09 19.01 -4.71
C GLU A 107 -6.98 18.06 -5.14
N GLN A 108 -6.55 18.14 -6.40
CA GLN A 108 -5.44 17.38 -6.94
C GLN A 108 -4.74 18.17 -8.05
N SER A 109 -3.43 17.96 -8.20
CA SER A 109 -2.67 18.58 -9.29
C SER A 109 -3.04 18.01 -10.66
N GLU A 110 -2.92 18.84 -11.70
CA GLU A 110 -2.97 18.37 -13.09
C GLU A 110 -1.72 17.54 -13.45
N ASP A 111 -0.58 17.90 -12.88
CA ASP A 111 0.67 17.16 -13.04
C ASP A 111 0.55 15.75 -12.43
N LYS A 112 1.05 14.76 -13.17
CA LYS A 112 1.03 13.35 -12.79
C LYS A 112 2.41 12.73 -12.91
N ALA A 113 2.68 11.74 -12.07
CA ALA A 113 3.89 10.94 -12.12
C ALA A 113 3.57 9.44 -12.11
N VAL A 114 4.53 8.66 -12.61
CA VAL A 114 4.47 7.19 -12.59
C VAL A 114 5.14 6.70 -11.32
N TYR A 115 4.44 5.85 -10.57
CA TYR A 115 4.92 5.29 -9.31
C TYR A 115 4.82 3.76 -9.33
N GLY A 116 5.90 3.08 -8.95
CA GLY A 116 5.87 1.64 -8.70
C GLY A 116 5.23 1.34 -7.34
N GLU A 117 4.03 0.78 -7.32
CA GLU A 117 3.21 0.49 -6.13
C GLU A 117 3.23 -0.97 -5.68
N LEU A 118 3.63 -1.19 -4.43
CA LEU A 118 3.45 -2.44 -3.69
C LEU A 118 2.24 -2.30 -2.76
N CYS A 119 1.50 -3.40 -2.58
CA CYS A 119 0.35 -3.46 -1.68
C CYS A 119 0.49 -4.66 -0.74
N ILE A 120 0.14 -4.45 0.54
CA ILE A 120 0.15 -5.53 1.56
C ILE A 120 -0.72 -6.71 1.12
N SER A 121 -1.86 -6.43 0.50
CA SER A 121 -2.82 -7.44 0.01
C SER A 121 -2.39 -8.17 -1.27
N LEU A 122 -1.24 -7.81 -1.85
CA LEU A 122 -0.72 -8.39 -3.10
C LEU A 122 0.62 -9.10 -2.94
N GLY A 123 1.15 -9.17 -1.72
CA GLY A 123 2.42 -9.83 -1.48
C GLY A 123 3.60 -9.07 -2.09
N LEU A 124 4.28 -9.72 -3.05
CA LEU A 124 5.48 -9.20 -3.73
C LEU A 124 5.19 -8.54 -5.07
N LEU A 125 3.92 -8.46 -5.48
CA LEU A 125 3.54 -7.93 -6.78
C LEU A 125 3.54 -6.40 -6.76
N MET A 126 4.29 -5.81 -7.69
CA MET A 126 4.38 -4.37 -7.91
C MET A 126 3.88 -4.01 -9.30
N GLY A 127 3.18 -2.89 -9.43
CA GLY A 127 2.74 -2.32 -10.72
C GLY A 127 3.06 -0.83 -10.83
N ASP A 128 3.23 -0.32 -12.05
CA ASP A 128 3.41 1.12 -12.27
C ASP A 128 2.06 1.79 -12.44
N ILE A 129 1.79 2.79 -11.60
CA ILE A 129 0.50 3.50 -11.52
C ILE A 129 0.74 4.98 -11.79
N VAL A 130 -0.18 5.62 -12.52
CA VAL A 130 -0.15 7.07 -12.74
C VAL A 130 -1.01 7.76 -11.68
N ARG A 131 -0.40 8.63 -10.87
CA ARG A 131 -1.11 9.41 -9.83
C ARG A 131 -0.80 10.90 -9.98
N PRO A 132 -1.77 11.80 -9.68
CA PRO A 132 -1.48 13.19 -9.34
C PRO A 132 -0.28 13.32 -8.40
N VAL A 133 0.59 14.29 -8.69
CA VAL A 133 1.78 14.57 -7.87
C VAL A 133 1.38 15.10 -6.50
N GLU A 134 0.30 15.89 -6.44
CA GLU A 134 -0.19 16.53 -5.21
C GLU A 134 -1.68 16.28 -5.04
N VAL A 135 -2.10 16.11 -3.79
CA VAL A 135 -3.51 16.02 -3.40
C VAL A 135 -3.75 16.76 -2.10
N THR A 136 -4.92 17.36 -1.97
CA THR A 136 -5.43 17.86 -0.69
C THR A 136 -6.54 16.93 -0.22
N VAL A 137 -6.38 16.33 0.96
CA VAL A 137 -7.34 15.38 1.54
C VAL A 137 -8.02 16.01 2.75
N GLU A 138 -9.35 16.03 2.75
CA GLU A 138 -10.17 16.30 3.93
C GLU A 138 -10.53 14.97 4.61
N SER A 139 -10.42 14.90 5.93
CA SER A 139 -10.84 13.73 6.71
C SER A 139 -11.19 14.11 8.15
N LEU A 140 -11.57 13.11 8.95
CA LEU A 140 -11.63 13.20 10.40
C LEU A 140 -10.43 12.47 11.04
N ASP A 141 -10.02 12.91 12.23
CA ASP A 141 -9.11 12.16 13.10
C ASP A 141 -9.86 11.12 13.95
N VAL A 142 -9.12 10.35 14.76
CA VAL A 142 -9.67 9.29 15.63
C VAL A 142 -10.67 9.79 16.68
N TYR A 143 -10.73 11.09 16.93
CA TYR A 143 -11.66 11.73 17.85
C TYR A 143 -12.84 12.41 17.13
N GLY A 144 -12.91 12.30 15.81
CA GLY A 144 -13.96 12.90 14.99
C GLY A 144 -13.72 14.37 14.68
N LYS A 145 -12.53 14.91 14.95
CA LYS A 145 -12.18 16.29 14.60
C LYS A 145 -11.78 16.36 13.13
N LYS A 146 -12.29 17.37 12.43
CA LYS A 146 -11.90 17.66 11.04
C LYS A 146 -10.41 17.98 10.93
N GLN A 147 -9.79 17.44 9.89
CA GLN A 147 -8.43 17.75 9.49
C GLN A 147 -8.35 17.82 7.96
N GLN A 148 -7.36 18.57 7.49
CA GLN A 148 -7.05 18.71 6.07
C GLN A 148 -5.53 18.58 5.91
N GLU A 149 -5.11 17.79 4.94
CA GLU A 149 -3.69 17.57 4.64
C GLU A 149 -3.44 17.81 3.15
N HIS A 150 -2.59 18.79 2.85
CA HIS A 150 -1.98 18.94 1.54
C HIS A 150 -0.75 18.04 1.48
N ALA A 151 -0.76 17.07 0.58
CA ALA A 151 0.23 16.02 0.49
C ALA A 151 0.93 16.04 -0.87
N MET A 152 2.25 15.83 -0.83
CA MET A 152 3.12 15.71 -1.99
C MET A 152 3.97 14.44 -1.88
N GLY A 153 4.63 14.04 -2.98
CA GLY A 153 5.60 12.95 -2.99
C GLY A 153 5.03 11.64 -2.44
N ILE A 154 5.72 11.03 -1.47
CA ILE A 154 5.32 9.73 -0.92
C ILE A 154 3.95 9.77 -0.23
N MET A 155 3.62 10.87 0.45
CA MET A 155 2.35 10.97 1.17
C MET A 155 1.18 11.14 0.21
N SER A 156 1.35 11.93 -0.85
CA SER A 156 0.35 12.09 -1.92
C SER A 156 -0.02 10.74 -2.52
N ARG A 157 1.00 10.00 -2.96
CA ARG A 157 0.84 8.65 -3.53
C ARG A 157 0.19 7.69 -2.53
N LEU A 158 0.68 7.68 -1.29
CA LEU A 158 0.18 6.78 -0.25
C LEU A 158 -1.30 7.03 0.04
N LEU A 159 -1.72 8.28 0.25
CA LEU A 159 -3.11 8.60 0.51
C LEU A 159 -4.01 8.21 -0.68
N GLN A 160 -3.58 8.45 -1.91
CA GLN A 160 -4.34 8.04 -3.09
C GLN A 160 -4.49 6.51 -3.17
N HIS A 161 -3.43 5.75 -2.90
CA HIS A 161 -3.47 4.29 -2.84
C HIS A 161 -4.45 3.78 -1.77
N GLU A 162 -4.33 4.27 -0.55
CA GLU A 162 -5.18 3.83 0.55
C GLU A 162 -6.65 4.28 0.38
N ILE A 163 -6.90 5.44 -0.26
CA ILE A 163 -8.25 5.87 -0.63
C ILE A 163 -8.84 4.99 -1.73
N ALA A 164 -8.04 4.50 -2.68
CA ALA A 164 -8.48 3.54 -3.70
C ALA A 164 -8.95 2.23 -3.05
N HIS A 165 -8.22 1.73 -2.04
CA HIS A 165 -8.67 0.57 -1.26
C HIS A 165 -10.06 0.78 -0.66
N LEU A 166 -10.37 1.95 -0.11
CA LEU A 166 -11.69 2.25 0.43
C LEU A 166 -12.80 2.27 -0.63
N ARG A 167 -12.46 2.37 -1.91
CA ARG A 167 -13.40 2.27 -3.03
C ARG A 167 -13.54 0.84 -3.57
N GLY A 168 -12.84 -0.13 -2.96
CA GLY A 168 -12.79 -1.51 -3.43
C GLY A 168 -11.87 -1.69 -4.65
N GLN A 169 -10.81 -0.88 -4.75
CA GLN A 169 -9.87 -0.92 -5.87
C GLN A 169 -8.47 -1.27 -5.35
N LEU A 170 -7.79 -2.16 -6.05
CA LEU A 170 -6.39 -2.50 -5.84
C LEU A 170 -5.52 -1.77 -6.86
N CYS A 171 -4.25 -1.54 -6.54
CA CYS A 171 -3.32 -0.96 -7.53
C CYS A 171 -3.21 -1.80 -8.82
N LEU A 172 -3.53 -3.11 -8.78
CA LEU A 172 -3.58 -3.94 -10.00
C LEU A 172 -4.66 -3.51 -10.98
N ASP A 173 -5.78 -2.98 -10.48
CA ASP A 173 -6.89 -2.54 -11.32
C ASP A 173 -6.51 -1.27 -12.11
N GLU A 174 -5.53 -0.52 -11.60
CA GLU A 174 -5.03 0.73 -12.18
C GLU A 174 -3.64 0.58 -12.84
N ALA A 175 -3.06 -0.62 -12.81
CA ALA A 175 -1.69 -0.83 -13.26
C ALA A 175 -1.54 -0.61 -14.76
N MET A 176 -0.47 0.09 -15.14
CA MET A 176 -0.14 0.27 -16.54
C MET A 176 0.09 -1.09 -17.22
N PRO A 177 -0.33 -1.26 -18.49
CA PRO A 177 -0.09 -2.49 -19.24
C PRO A 177 1.38 -2.89 -19.23
N ALA A 178 1.64 -4.18 -19.03
CA ALA A 178 2.97 -4.78 -18.98
C ALA A 178 3.93 -4.19 -17.91
N SER A 179 3.40 -3.53 -16.86
CA SER A 179 4.22 -2.98 -15.77
C SER A 179 4.38 -3.89 -14.55
N LEU A 180 3.58 -4.96 -14.47
CA LEU A 180 3.57 -5.87 -13.32
C LEU A 180 4.89 -6.62 -13.19
N ARG A 181 5.45 -6.64 -11.98
CA ARG A 181 6.70 -7.32 -11.64
C ARG A 181 6.72 -7.82 -10.20
N ILE A 182 7.41 -8.92 -9.98
CA ILE A 182 7.65 -9.46 -8.64
C ILE A 182 8.91 -8.81 -8.10
N ILE A 183 8.85 -8.26 -6.89
CA ILE A 183 10.00 -7.65 -6.23
C ILE A 183 10.66 -8.67 -5.30
N ARG A 184 11.99 -8.78 -5.39
CA ARG A 184 12.82 -9.53 -4.44
C ARG A 184 13.57 -8.57 -3.53
N HIS A 185 13.51 -8.82 -2.23
CA HIS A 185 14.18 -8.09 -1.14
C HIS A 185 14.73 -6.68 -1.46
N GLY A 186 13.84 -5.70 -1.63
CA GLY A 186 14.22 -4.28 -1.61
C GLY A 186 15.04 -3.78 -2.81
N GLN A 187 15.30 -4.60 -3.82
CA GLN A 187 15.72 -4.13 -5.13
C GLN A 187 14.54 -4.27 -6.10
N ALA A 188 14.04 -3.13 -6.58
CA ALA A 188 13.26 -3.13 -7.80
C ALA A 188 14.20 -3.53 -8.93
N GLU A 189 14.34 -4.83 -9.22
CA GLU A 189 14.86 -5.25 -10.51
C GLU A 189 13.85 -4.79 -11.57
N VAL A 190 14.09 -3.59 -12.09
CA VAL A 190 13.49 -3.14 -13.33
C VAL A 190 14.08 -4.04 -14.41
N PHE A 191 13.33 -5.05 -14.84
CA PHE A 191 13.68 -5.91 -15.97
C PHE A 191 13.88 -5.13 -17.30
N GLY A 192 13.68 -3.81 -17.28
CA GLY A 192 13.86 -2.89 -18.41
C GLY A 192 15.22 -2.17 -18.53
N GLN A 193 16.17 -2.29 -17.58
CA GLN A 193 17.49 -1.63 -17.74
C GLN A 193 18.60 -2.47 -18.38
N LYS A 194 18.36 -3.76 -18.68
CA LYS A 194 19.31 -4.55 -19.49
C LYS A 194 19.26 -4.25 -21.00
N LEU A 195 18.28 -3.48 -21.48
CA LEU A 195 18.17 -3.12 -22.90
C LEU A 195 18.98 -1.88 -23.31
N LYS A 196 19.52 -1.09 -22.35
CA LYS A 196 20.42 0.03 -22.67
C LYS A 196 21.87 -0.45 -22.84
N LEU A 197 22.31 -1.41 -22.02
CA LEU A 197 23.64 -2.03 -22.18
C LEU A 197 23.78 -2.88 -23.45
N LEU A 198 22.71 -3.52 -23.93
CA LEU A 198 22.77 -4.34 -25.15
C LEU A 198 22.79 -3.51 -26.45
N ARG A 199 22.47 -2.21 -26.42
CA ARG A 199 22.61 -1.31 -27.58
C ARG A 199 23.99 -0.65 -27.65
N GLU A 200 24.73 -0.59 -26.55
CA GLU A 200 26.08 -0.02 -26.49
C GLU A 200 27.19 -1.06 -26.79
N MET A 201 26.83 -2.36 -26.91
CA MET A 201 27.75 -3.44 -27.27
C MET A 201 27.76 -3.82 -28.77
N ARG A 202 27.32 -2.92 -29.68
CA ARG A 202 27.72 -3.04 -31.09
C ARG A 202 29.15 -2.53 -31.25
N VAL A 203 30.11 -3.37 -30.92
CA VAL A 203 31.46 -3.29 -31.47
C VAL A 203 31.53 -4.28 -32.62
N GLU A 204 31.80 -3.75 -33.80
CA GLU A 204 32.22 -4.48 -34.99
C GLU A 204 33.39 -5.41 -34.64
N ILE A 205 33.28 -6.68 -35.01
CA ILE A 205 34.19 -7.50 -35.85
C ILE A 205 33.52 -8.87 -36.01
#